data_AF-A0A7X8Z070-F1
#
_entry.id   AF-A0A7X8Z070-F1
#
_cell.length_a   1.000
_cell.length_b   1.000
_cell.length_c   1.000
_cell.angle_alpha   90.00
_cell.angle_beta   90.00
_cell.angle_gamma   90.00
#
_symmetry.space_group_name_H-M   'P 1'
#
loop_
_entity.id
_entity.type
_entity.pdbx_description
1 polymer ?
#
loop_
_entity_poly.entity_id
_entity_poly.type
_entity_poly.pdbx_seq_one_letter_code
_entity_poly.pdbx_strand_id
1 'polypeptide(L)' 'MKVLLIQPPYCLFENDHPQAVPPLGLAYLAAVLEQDGHEIRIIDCVVEGFEQVVPMPDGRRRVGLEHFTK' A
#
# COMPACT_ATOMS: atom_id res chain seq x y z
N MET A 1 -9.55 19.32 -3.64
CA MET A 1 -9.44 18.40 -4.79
C MET A 1 -9.65 16.95 -4.32
N LYS A 2 -9.90 16.00 -5.23
CA LYS A 2 -9.91 14.57 -4.90
C LYS A 2 -8.50 14.00 -5.03
N VAL A 3 -7.98 13.36 -3.98
CA VAL A 3 -6.64 12.77 -3.96
C VAL A 3 -6.73 11.34 -3.44
N LEU A 4 -6.05 10.43 -4.13
CA LEU A 4 -5.89 9.05 -3.71
C LEU A 4 -4.41 8.82 -3.36
N LEU A 5 -4.14 8.48 -2.10
CA LEU A 5 -2.82 8.07 -1.63
C LEU A 5 -2.76 6.55 -1.65
N ILE A 6 -1.66 5.99 -2.17
CA ILE A 6 -1.52 4.54 -2.33
C ILE A 6 -0.24 4.10 -1.64
N GLN A 7 -0.34 3.20 -0.66
CA GLN A 7 0.78 2.39 -0.23
C GLN A 7 0.88 1.20 -1.18
N PRO A 8 1.94 1.12 -2.01
CA PRO A 8 2.08 0.05 -2.98
C PRO A 8 2.38 -1.30 -2.31
N PRO A 9 2.22 -2.42 -3.02
CA PRO A 9 2.64 -3.73 -2.53
C PRO A 9 4.15 -3.77 -2.24
N TYR A 10 4.56 -4.58 -1.28
CA TYR A 10 5.96 -4.71 -0.87
C TYR A 10 6.70 -5.74 -1.70
N CYS A 11 7.98 -5.47 -2.00
CA CYS A 11 8.90 -6.46 -2.54
C CYS A 11 9.80 -6.95 -1.40
N LEU A 12 9.53 -8.16 -0.94
CA LEU A 12 10.15 -8.78 0.22
C LEU A 12 11.18 -9.84 -0.21
N PHE A 13 12.21 -10.05 0.61
CA PHE A 13 13.08 -11.21 0.44
C PHE A 13 12.37 -12.50 0.88
N GLU A 14 12.95 -13.65 0.54
CA GLU A 14 12.35 -14.96 0.81
C GLU A 14 12.02 -15.18 2.29
N ASN A 15 12.91 -14.75 3.19
CA ASN A 15 12.77 -14.92 4.64
C ASN A 15 12.06 -13.76 5.35
N ASP A 16 11.65 -12.72 4.63
CA ASP A 16 10.92 -11.61 5.24
C ASP A 16 9.45 -11.99 5.48
N HIS A 17 8.93 -11.62 6.64
CA HIS A 17 7.52 -11.78 6.96
C HIS A 17 6.75 -10.51 6.58
N PRO A 18 5.65 -10.62 5.80
CA PRO A 18 4.81 -9.47 5.53
C PRO A 18 4.18 -8.97 6.83
N GLN A 19 4.21 -7.65 7.03
CA GLN A 19 3.62 -7.01 8.20
C GLN A 19 2.50 -6.06 7.77
N ALA A 20 1.35 -6.17 8.43
CA ALA A 20 0.24 -5.23 8.28
C ALA A 20 0.47 -4.02 9.21
N VAL A 21 1.33 -3.11 8.79
CA VAL A 21 1.60 -1.86 9.51
C VAL A 21 0.90 -0.72 8.77
N PRO A 22 0.07 0.09 9.44
CA PRO A 22 -0.62 1.19 8.79
C PRO A 22 0.39 2.20 8.20
N PRO A 23 0.10 2.79 7.03
CA PRO A 23 0.98 3.73 6.35
C PRO A 23 0.99 5.09 7.05
N LEU A 24 1.66 5.20 8.20
CA LEU A 24 1.64 6.41 9.05
C LEU A 24 2.03 7.69 8.29
N GLY A 25 3.00 7.60 7.37
CA GLY A 25 3.38 8.71 6.52
C GLY A 25 2.23 9.20 5.62
N LEU A 26 1.49 8.27 5.00
CA LEU A 26 0.32 8.62 4.19
C LEU A 26 -0.83 9.13 5.06
N ALA A 27 -1.02 8.57 6.25
CA ALA A 27 -2.03 9.05 7.20
C ALA A 27 -1.75 10.50 7.64
N TYR A 28 -0.48 10.84 7.87
CA TYR A 28 -0.08 12.21 8.20
C TYR A 28 -0.36 13.18 7.04
N LEU A 29 0.02 12.80 5.81
CA LEU A 29 -0.28 13.60 4.62
C LEU A 29 -1.78 13.76 4.41
N ALA A 30 -2.56 12.68 4.59
CA ALA A 30 -4.01 12.72 4.48
C ALA A 30 -4.60 13.72 5.48
N ALA A 31 -4.20 13.67 6.75
CA ALA A 31 -4.69 14.57 7.78
C ALA A 31 -4.45 16.05 7.44
N VAL A 32 -3.26 16.40 6.93
CA VAL A 32 -2.94 17.78 6.53
C VAL A 32 -3.74 18.22 5.29
N LEU A 33 -3.89 17.35 4.29
CA LEU A 33 -4.65 17.67 3.08
C LEU A 33 -6.16 17.75 3.34
N GLU A 34 -6.68 16.92 4.24
CA GLU A 34 -8.07 17.01 4.71
C GLU A 34 -8.32 18.34 5.41
N GLN A 35 -7.38 18.82 6.24
CA GLN A 35 -7.45 20.15 6.86
C GLN A 35 -7.43 21.30 5.84
N ASP A 36 -6.76 21.12 4.71
CA ASP A 36 -6.75 22.08 3.58
C ASP A 36 -8.01 21.97 2.68
N GLY A 37 -9.01 21.17 3.08
CA GLY A 37 -10.30 21.06 2.37
C GLY A 37 -10.26 20.14 1.15
N HIS A 38 -9.34 19.18 1.10
CA HIS A 38 -9.30 18.16 0.06
C HIS A 38 -10.05 16.88 0.47
N GLU A 39 -10.61 16.17 -0.51
CA GLU A 39 -11.21 14.84 -0.31
C GLU A 39 -10.12 13.80 -0.52
N ILE A 40 -9.74 13.11 0.56
CA ILE A 40 -8.62 12.15 0.55
C ILE A 40 -9.15 10.73 0.75
N ARG A 41 -8.54 9.78 0.04
CA ARG A 41 -8.67 8.35 0.34
C ARG A 41 -7.28 7.73 0.37
N ILE A 42 -7.10 6.70 1.20
CA ILE A 42 -5.89 5.87 1.24
C ILE A 42 -6.27 4.47 0.77
N ILE A 43 -5.46 3.88 -0.11
CA ILE A 43 -5.44 2.43 -0.35
C ILE A 43 -4.12 1.87 0.14
N ASP A 44 -4.20 0.88 1.02
CA ASP A 44 -3.06 0.11 1.46
C ASP A 44 -3.01 -1.23 0.73
N CYS A 45 -2.27 -1.30 -0.38
CA CYS A 45 -2.17 -2.52 -1.15
C CYS A 45 -1.61 -3.70 -0.34
N VAL A 46 -0.81 -3.46 0.69
CA VAL A 46 -0.23 -4.52 1.51
C VAL A 46 -1.30 -5.26 2.29
N VAL A 47 -2.28 -4.55 2.84
CA VAL A 47 -3.39 -5.14 3.59
C VAL A 47 -4.49 -5.65 2.64
N GLU A 48 -4.83 -4.88 1.60
CA GLU A 48 -5.88 -5.25 0.62
C GLU A 48 -5.57 -6.56 -0.13
N GLY A 49 -4.28 -6.88 -0.29
CA GLY A 49 -3.82 -8.13 -0.90
C GLY A 49 -2.85 -8.89 -0.01
N PHE A 50 -3.05 -8.90 1.31
CA PHE A 50 -2.07 -9.47 2.26
C PHE A 50 -1.68 -10.92 1.96
N GLU A 51 -2.63 -11.71 1.45
CA GLU A 51 -2.41 -13.11 1.07
C GLU A 51 -1.91 -13.27 -0.38
N GLN A 52 -1.90 -12.20 -1.18
CA GLN A 52 -1.41 -12.22 -2.55
C GLN A 52 0.10 -12.15 -2.55
N VAL A 53 0.75 -13.26 -2.95
CA VAL A 53 2.20 -13.38 -3.05
C VAL A 53 2.58 -13.76 -4.47
N VAL A 54 3.32 -12.86 -5.14
CA VAL A 54 3.77 -13.05 -6.52
C VAL A 54 5.30 -13.23 -6.53
N PRO A 55 5.82 -14.38 -7.00
CA PRO A 55 7.27 -14.57 -7.12
C PRO A 55 7.85 -13.65 -8.20
N MET A 56 9.01 -13.06 -7.92
CA MET A 56 9.72 -12.18 -8.84
C MET A 56 10.93 -12.91 -9.45
N PRO A 57 11.35 -12.56 -10.70
CA PRO A 57 12.48 -13.22 -11.37
C PRO A 57 13.84 -13.13 -10.64
N ASP A 58 13.98 -12.19 -9.71
CA ASP A 58 15.19 -11.95 -8.94
C ASP A 58 15.20 -12.66 -7.57
N GLY A 59 14.29 -13.60 -7.34
CA GLY A 59 14.17 -14.36 -6.10
C GLY A 59 13.44 -13.63 -4.98
N ARG A 60 12.94 -12.42 -5.21
CA ARG A 60 12.05 -11.72 -4.27
C ARG A 60 10.61 -12.20 -4.41
N ARG A 61 9.78 -11.82 -3.44
CA ARG A 61 8.34 -12.01 -3.47
C ARG A 61 7.65 -10.66 -3.36
N ARG A 62 6.73 -10.37 -4.25
CA ARG A 62 5.84 -9.22 -4.12
C ARG A 62 4.63 -9.62 -3.28
N VAL A 63 4.30 -8.84 -2.25
CA VAL A 63 3.17 -9.08 -1.36
C VAL A 63 2.25 -7.87 -1.34
N GLY A 64 0.96 -8.10 -1.54
CA GLY A 64 -0.05 -7.06 -1.64
C GLY A 64 -0.76 -7.02 -3.00
N LEU A 65 -1.80 -6.21 -3.08
CA LEU A 65 -2.65 -6.04 -4.26
C LEU A 65 -1.84 -5.52 -5.47
N GLU A 66 -1.77 -6.30 -6.55
CA GLU A 66 -1.03 -5.92 -7.77
C GLU A 66 -1.87 -5.16 -8.81
N HIS A 67 -3.19 -5.38 -8.85
CA HIS A 67 -4.04 -4.84 -9.90
C HIS A 67 -5.28 -4.17 -9.30
N PHE A 68 -5.47 -2.89 -9.60
CA PHE A 68 -6.73 -2.19 -9.37
C PHE A 68 -7.70 -2.58 -10.48
N THR A 69 -8.38 -3.72 -10.35
CA THR A 69 -9.52 -4.01 -11.22
C THR A 69 -10.65 -3.04 -10.88
N LYS A 70 -11.05 -2.24 -11.87
CA LYS A 70 -12.27 -1.41 -11.83
C LYS A 70 -13.51 -2.28 -11.74
#